data_AF-A0A925YF62-F1
#
_entry.id   AF-A0A925YF62-F1
#
_cell.length_a   1.000
_cell.length_b   1.000
_cell.length_c   1.000
_cell.angle_alpha   90.00
_cell.angle_beta   90.00
_cell.angle_gamma   90.00
#
_symmetry.space_group_name_H-M   'P 1'
#
loop_
_entity.id
_entity.type
_entity.pdbx_description
1 polymer ?
#
loop_
_entity_poly.entity_id
_entity_poly.type
_entity_poly.pdbx_seq_one_letter_code
_entity_poly.pdbx_strand_id
1 'polypeptide(L)'
;MLILIFPLAFRMTCYYYRGAYYKAFWADPPACAVGEPRQTYRGEAKLPLIVQNVHRYALYFALIFIVLLSVDAWNALWFDTPGGNENGKTFGVGIGSLVMIINVVLIGGYTLGCHSLRHLVGGFLDRLSRAPVRKKAYDCVSCLNRHHPKWAWFSLVWVGFTDAYIRLCSTGVITDWRIL
;
A
#
# COMPACT_ATOMS: atom_id res chain seq x y z
N MET A 1 16.88 -4.99 0.52
CA MET A 1 16.69 -3.92 -0.48
C MET A 1 16.13 -4.40 -1.83
N LEU A 2 16.13 -5.70 -2.17
CA LEU A 2 15.55 -6.21 -3.44
C LEU A 2 14.03 -6.07 -3.56
N ILE A 3 13.32 -5.99 -2.43
CA ILE A 3 11.85 -5.92 -2.39
C ILE A 3 11.30 -4.53 -2.78
N LEU A 4 12.09 -3.46 -2.71
CA LEU A 4 11.62 -2.07 -2.91
C LEU A 4 10.98 -1.83 -4.28
N ILE A 5 11.40 -2.60 -5.29
CA ILE A 5 10.89 -2.44 -6.65
C ILE A 5 9.39 -2.71 -6.76
N PHE A 6 8.83 -3.63 -5.97
CA PHE A 6 7.41 -3.98 -6.03
C PHE A 6 6.51 -2.88 -5.42
N PRO A 7 6.76 -2.39 -4.19
CA PRO A 7 6.02 -1.26 -3.64
C PRO A 7 6.20 0.01 -4.48
N LEU A 8 7.41 0.24 -5.03
CA LEU A 8 7.67 1.40 -5.88
C LEU A 8 6.87 1.30 -7.19
N ALA A 9 6.89 0.15 -7.87
CA ALA A 9 6.09 -0.05 -9.07
C ALA A 9 4.60 0.16 -8.79
N PHE A 10 4.08 -0.37 -7.69
CA PHE A 10 2.67 -0.18 -7.30
C PHE A 10 2.34 1.29 -7.01
N ARG A 11 3.23 2.05 -6.37
CA ARG A 11 3.04 3.49 -6.10
C ARG A 11 3.15 4.34 -7.36
N MET A 12 4.22 4.19 -8.14
CA MET A 12 4.47 5.01 -9.33
C MET A 12 3.42 4.81 -10.42
N THR A 13 2.81 3.63 -10.47
CA THR A 13 1.76 3.31 -11.44
C THR A 13 0.33 3.54 -10.93
N CYS A 14 0.18 3.95 -9.67
CA CYS A 14 -1.13 4.17 -9.08
C CYS A 14 -1.83 5.38 -9.70
N TYR A 15 -3.16 5.25 -9.85
CA TYR A 15 -4.04 6.27 -10.43
C TYR A 15 -3.89 7.65 -9.78
N TYR A 16 -3.70 7.70 -8.45
CA TYR A 16 -3.48 8.97 -7.73
C TYR A 16 -2.17 9.65 -8.16
N TYR A 17 -1.04 8.92 -8.08
CA TYR A 17 0.26 9.46 -8.47
C TYR A 17 0.29 9.83 -9.95
N ARG A 18 -0.35 9.02 -10.80
CA ARG A 18 -0.54 9.29 -12.22
C ARG A 18 -1.17 10.64 -12.50
N GLY A 19 -2.29 10.92 -11.84
CA GLY A 19 -2.91 12.25 -11.94
C GLY A 19 -1.98 13.37 -11.47
N ALA A 20 -1.14 13.14 -10.46
CA ALA A 20 -0.22 14.16 -9.95
C ALA A 20 0.90 14.48 -10.95
N TYR A 21 1.61 13.47 -11.48
CA TYR A 21 2.72 13.73 -12.39
C TYR A 21 2.27 14.07 -13.83
N TYR A 22 1.10 13.62 -14.29
CA TYR A 22 0.52 14.10 -15.56
C TYR A 22 0.22 15.60 -15.51
N LYS A 23 -0.33 16.09 -14.39
CA LYS A 23 -0.57 17.51 -14.17
C LYS A 23 0.73 18.30 -14.07
N ALA A 24 1.68 17.81 -13.26
CA ALA A 24 2.90 18.55 -12.95
C ALA A 24 3.90 18.61 -14.12
N PHE A 25 4.03 17.52 -14.91
CA PHE A 25 5.07 17.44 -15.94
C PHE A 25 4.54 17.41 -17.37
N TRP A 26 3.27 17.02 -17.60
CA TRP A 26 2.69 16.91 -18.95
C TRP A 26 1.53 17.88 -19.23
N ALA A 27 1.06 18.63 -18.23
CA ALA A 27 -0.09 19.53 -18.34
C ALA A 27 -1.32 18.85 -18.99
N ASP A 28 -1.66 17.64 -18.51
CA ASP A 28 -2.62 16.74 -19.17
C ASP A 28 -3.85 16.39 -18.27
N PRO A 29 -4.86 17.27 -18.12
CA PRO A 29 -4.83 18.74 -18.08
C PRO A 29 -4.39 19.22 -16.69
N PRO A 30 -3.73 20.39 -16.57
CA PRO A 30 -3.24 20.86 -15.28
C PRO A 30 -4.38 21.16 -14.29
N ALA A 31 -5.53 21.62 -14.78
CA ALA A 31 -6.72 21.86 -13.98
C ALA A 31 -8.00 21.76 -14.83
N CYS A 32 -9.17 21.61 -14.19
CA CYS A 32 -10.45 21.57 -14.93
C CYS A 32 -10.73 22.86 -15.72
N ALA A 33 -10.19 24.00 -15.28
CA ALA A 33 -10.36 25.29 -15.94
C ALA A 33 -9.30 25.57 -17.03
N VAL A 34 -8.25 24.74 -17.13
CA VAL A 34 -7.12 24.96 -18.04
C VAL A 34 -7.00 23.75 -18.95
N GLY A 35 -7.27 23.96 -20.24
CA GLY A 35 -7.20 22.92 -21.25
C GLY A 35 -5.79 22.34 -21.43
N GLU A 36 -5.73 21.14 -21.96
CA GLU A 36 -4.47 20.50 -22.35
C GLU A 36 -3.86 21.28 -23.54
N PRO A 37 -2.52 21.45 -23.58
CA PRO A 37 -1.85 22.02 -24.75
C PRO A 37 -1.95 21.09 -25.98
N ARG A 38 -2.37 19.84 -25.78
CA ARG A 38 -2.37 18.77 -26.76
C ARG A 38 -3.75 18.65 -27.42
N GLN A 39 -3.78 18.65 -28.75
CA GLN A 39 -5.03 18.57 -29.53
C GLN A 39 -5.51 17.13 -29.80
N THR A 40 -4.71 16.13 -29.45
CA THR A 40 -4.97 14.71 -29.76
C THR A 40 -4.73 13.82 -28.55
N TYR A 41 -5.76 13.07 -28.15
CA TYR A 41 -5.65 12.09 -27.08
C TYR A 41 -4.93 10.84 -27.57
N ARG A 42 -3.75 10.54 -27.00
CA ARG A 42 -3.01 9.30 -27.29
C ARG A 42 -3.26 8.20 -26.25
N GLY A 43 -3.85 8.55 -25.11
CA GLY A 43 -4.00 7.68 -23.95
C GLY A 43 -2.68 7.06 -23.47
N GLU A 44 -2.80 6.03 -22.62
CA GLU A 44 -1.70 5.21 -22.10
C GLU A 44 -1.30 4.08 -23.05
N ALA A 45 -1.38 4.31 -24.36
CA ALA A 45 -1.16 3.27 -25.38
C ALA A 45 0.26 3.26 -25.97
N LYS A 46 1.12 4.24 -25.61
CA LYS A 46 2.47 4.39 -26.17
C LYS A 46 3.51 4.66 -25.09
N LEU A 47 4.77 4.33 -25.37
CA LEU A 47 5.90 4.62 -24.48
C LEU A 47 6.04 6.13 -24.26
N PRO A 48 6.34 6.59 -23.03
CA PRO A 48 6.57 5.82 -21.80
C PRO A 48 5.30 5.48 -20.99
N LEU A 49 4.14 6.05 -21.33
CA LEU A 49 2.91 5.97 -20.52
C LEU A 49 2.23 4.59 -20.49
N ILE A 50 2.59 3.69 -21.41
CA ILE A 50 2.11 2.30 -21.39
C ILE A 50 2.47 1.56 -20.10
N VAL A 51 3.55 1.97 -19.42
CA VAL A 51 3.98 1.38 -18.14
C VAL A 51 2.92 1.56 -17.05
N GLN A 52 2.04 2.56 -17.17
CA GLN A 52 0.97 2.77 -16.19
C GLN A 52 -0.06 1.64 -16.18
N ASN A 53 -0.22 0.92 -17.29
CA ASN A 53 -1.09 -0.26 -17.34
C ASN A 53 -0.57 -1.41 -16.46
N VAL A 54 0.73 -1.41 -16.12
CA VAL A 54 1.35 -2.41 -15.22
C VAL A 54 0.75 -2.35 -13.82
N HIS A 55 0.12 -1.24 -13.42
CA HIS A 55 -0.51 -1.12 -12.10
C HIS A 55 -1.49 -2.26 -11.78
N ARG A 56 -2.22 -2.73 -12.81
CA ARG A 56 -3.13 -3.87 -12.67
C ARG A 56 -2.42 -5.12 -12.19
N TYR A 57 -1.22 -5.39 -12.72
CA TYR A 57 -0.41 -6.54 -12.33
C TYR A 57 0.30 -6.31 -11.01
N ALA A 58 0.79 -5.09 -10.77
CA ALA A 58 1.42 -4.69 -9.53
C ALA A 58 0.48 -4.85 -8.32
N LEU A 59 -0.83 -4.69 -8.50
CA LEU A 59 -1.82 -4.94 -7.45
C LEU A 59 -1.76 -6.36 -6.89
N TYR A 60 -1.63 -7.39 -7.73
CA TYR A 60 -1.59 -8.78 -7.25
C TYR A 60 -0.37 -9.05 -6.37
N PHE A 61 0.79 -8.53 -6.78
CA PHE A 61 1.99 -8.60 -5.95
C PHE A 61 1.79 -7.82 -4.65
N ALA A 62 1.22 -6.61 -4.70
CA ALA A 62 0.97 -5.80 -3.50
C ALA A 62 0.05 -6.50 -2.48
N LEU A 63 -0.96 -7.24 -2.95
CA LEU A 63 -1.83 -8.05 -2.08
C LEU A 63 -1.06 -9.18 -1.38
N ILE A 64 -0.16 -9.87 -2.11
CA ILE A 64 0.73 -10.88 -1.52
C ILE A 64 1.66 -10.24 -0.47
N PHE A 65 2.25 -9.08 -0.80
CA PHE A 65 3.11 -8.35 0.13
C PHE A 65 2.39 -7.95 1.42
N ILE A 66 1.13 -7.53 1.37
CA ILE A 66 0.37 -7.25 2.60
C ILE A 66 0.24 -8.48 3.49
N VAL A 67 0.03 -9.66 2.91
CA VAL A 67 -0.02 -10.90 3.69
C VAL A 67 1.33 -11.17 4.36
N LEU A 68 2.43 -11.02 3.62
CA LEU A 68 3.78 -11.18 4.17
C LEU A 68 4.05 -10.18 5.30
N LEU A 69 3.76 -8.89 5.09
CA LEU A 69 3.90 -7.87 6.13
C LEU A 69 3.01 -8.15 7.34
N SER A 70 1.83 -8.77 7.15
CA SER A 70 0.95 -9.15 8.26
C SER A 70 1.54 -10.31 9.06
N VAL A 71 2.17 -11.27 8.39
CA VAL A 71 2.90 -12.36 9.04
C VAL A 71 4.10 -11.81 9.81
N ASP A 72 4.84 -10.86 9.25
CA ASP A 72 5.96 -10.22 9.93
C ASP A 72 5.51 -9.44 11.17
N ALA A 73 4.42 -8.66 11.06
CA ALA A 73 3.82 -7.96 12.19
C ALA A 73 3.29 -8.93 13.26
N TRP A 74 2.74 -10.08 12.85
CA TRP A 74 2.33 -11.13 13.78
C TRP A 74 3.54 -11.74 14.50
N ASN A 75 4.59 -12.10 13.77
CA ASN A 75 5.82 -12.64 14.33
C ASN A 75 6.50 -11.67 15.30
N ALA A 76 6.39 -10.36 15.05
CA ALA A 76 6.91 -9.32 15.93
C ALA A 76 6.22 -9.26 17.31
N LEU A 77 5.10 -9.95 17.52
CA LEU A 77 4.42 -10.07 18.81
C LEU A 77 4.91 -11.27 19.64
N TRP A 78 5.81 -12.09 19.10
CA TRP A 78 6.28 -13.32 19.74
C TRP A 78 7.76 -13.19 20.09
N PHE A 79 8.06 -12.94 21.37
CA PHE A 79 9.42 -12.78 21.87
C PHE A 79 9.97 -14.08 22.42
N ASP A 80 11.28 -14.29 22.25
CA ASP A 80 11.94 -15.48 22.77
C ASP A 80 11.98 -15.45 24.31
N THR A 81 11.60 -16.58 24.93
CA THR A 81 11.53 -16.71 26.39
C THR A 81 12.95 -16.76 26.99
N PRO A 82 13.24 -16.00 28.07
CA PRO A 82 14.48 -16.19 28.81
C PRO A 82 14.49 -17.59 29.44
N GLY A 83 15.33 -18.50 28.94
CA GLY A 83 15.50 -19.85 29.52
C GLY A 83 15.27 -21.04 28.59
N GLY A 84 14.98 -20.83 27.30
CA GLY A 84 15.19 -21.87 26.27
C GLY A 84 14.36 -23.15 26.41
N ASN A 85 13.11 -23.08 26.91
CA ASN A 85 12.23 -24.24 26.85
C ASN A 85 11.56 -24.34 25.47
N GLU A 86 11.32 -25.56 25.04
CA GLU A 86 11.10 -26.12 23.70
C GLU A 86 9.92 -25.53 22.90
N ASN A 87 9.09 -24.70 23.54
CA ASN A 87 7.97 -23.94 22.98
C ASN A 87 8.23 -22.41 23.00
N GLY A 88 9.50 -22.02 22.95
CA GLY A 88 10.12 -20.82 23.53
C GLY A 88 9.76 -19.44 23.00
N LYS A 89 8.47 -19.16 22.72
CA LYS A 89 7.98 -17.82 22.42
C LYS A 89 6.84 -17.43 23.34
N THR A 90 6.96 -16.28 23.99
CA THR A 90 5.89 -15.66 24.78
C THR A 90 5.29 -14.49 24.00
N PHE A 91 3.98 -14.30 24.14
CA PHE A 91 3.33 -13.11 23.64
C PHE A 91 3.90 -11.89 24.35
N GLY A 92 4.33 -10.89 23.58
CA GLY A 92 4.85 -9.64 24.08
C GLY A 92 4.56 -8.49 23.12
N VAL A 93 4.57 -7.29 23.65
CA VAL A 93 4.30 -6.08 22.87
C VAL A 93 5.46 -5.12 23.08
N GLY A 94 6.22 -4.87 22.02
CA GLY A 94 7.26 -3.85 22.00
C GLY A 94 6.84 -2.65 21.18
N ILE A 95 7.63 -1.58 21.28
CA ILE A 95 7.48 -0.43 20.38
C ILE A 95 7.66 -0.88 18.93
N GLY A 96 8.64 -1.75 18.65
CA GLY A 96 8.85 -2.34 17.33
C GLY A 96 7.63 -3.10 16.80
N SER A 97 6.97 -3.89 17.65
CA SER A 97 5.74 -4.61 17.28
C SER A 97 4.62 -3.64 16.90
N LEU A 98 4.44 -2.55 17.64
CA LEU A 98 3.45 -1.50 17.33
C LEU A 98 3.78 -0.80 16.02
N VAL A 99 5.06 -0.46 15.79
CA VAL A 99 5.52 0.17 14.55
C VAL A 99 5.21 -0.72 13.34
N MET A 100 5.46 -2.02 13.45
CA MET A 100 5.16 -3.01 12.40
C MET A 100 3.65 -3.16 12.14
N ILE A 101 2.83 -3.18 13.19
CA ILE A 101 1.36 -3.25 13.05
C ILE A 101 0.82 -1.98 12.37
N ILE A 102 1.25 -0.79 12.79
CA ILE A 102 0.83 0.46 12.16
C ILE A 102 1.27 0.47 10.68
N ASN A 103 2.47 -0.04 10.39
CA ASN A 103 2.98 -0.12 9.02
C ASN A 103 2.08 -0.99 8.13
N VAL A 104 1.71 -2.19 8.59
CA VAL A 104 0.84 -3.07 7.78
C VAL A 104 -0.57 -2.48 7.62
N VAL A 105 -1.10 -1.79 8.63
CA VAL A 105 -2.42 -1.12 8.54
C VAL A 105 -2.38 0.03 7.54
N LEU A 106 -1.35 0.87 7.55
CA LEU A 106 -1.22 2.00 6.63
C LEU A 106 -1.01 1.53 5.18
N ILE A 107 -0.13 0.56 4.96
CA ILE A 107 0.12 -0.03 3.63
C ILE A 107 -1.11 -0.82 3.16
N GLY A 108 -1.79 -1.51 4.07
CA GLY A 108 -3.06 -2.18 3.87
C GLY A 108 -4.14 -1.21 3.38
N GLY A 109 -4.36 -0.11 4.10
CA GLY A 109 -5.32 0.93 3.73
C GLY A 109 -5.03 1.54 2.35
N TYR A 110 -3.77 1.74 2.01
CA TYR A 110 -3.36 2.21 0.69
C TYR A 110 -3.71 1.19 -0.42
N THR A 111 -3.30 -0.07 -0.27
CA THR A 111 -3.48 -1.09 -1.31
C THR A 111 -4.93 -1.54 -1.44
N LEU A 112 -5.61 -1.76 -0.31
CA LEU A 112 -7.02 -2.16 -0.26
C LEU A 112 -7.97 -1.01 -0.64
N GLY A 113 -7.51 0.24 -0.55
CA GLY A 113 -8.23 1.42 -1.05
C GLY A 113 -7.94 1.74 -2.52
N CYS A 114 -7.19 0.92 -3.25
CA CYS A 114 -6.78 1.23 -4.62
C CYS A 114 -7.96 1.21 -5.62
N HIS A 115 -7.94 2.14 -6.59
CA HIS A 115 -8.93 2.18 -7.68
C HIS A 115 -8.91 0.90 -8.54
N SER A 116 -7.73 0.30 -8.75
CA SER A 116 -7.61 -0.99 -9.45
C SER A 116 -8.31 -2.12 -8.69
N LEU A 117 -8.22 -2.14 -7.36
CA LEU A 117 -8.92 -3.15 -6.56
C LEU A 117 -10.44 -2.95 -6.61
N ARG A 118 -10.90 -1.69 -6.60
CA ARG A 118 -12.32 -1.37 -6.78
C ARG A 118 -12.87 -1.91 -8.10
N HIS A 119 -12.09 -1.77 -9.17
CA HIS A 119 -12.43 -2.34 -10.47
C HIS A 119 -12.36 -3.88 -10.46
N LEU A 120 -11.39 -4.49 -9.77
CA LEU A 120 -11.31 -5.95 -9.66
C LEU A 120 -12.53 -6.54 -8.94
N VAL A 121 -13.00 -5.88 -7.88
CA VAL A 121 -14.15 -6.34 -7.08
C VAL A 121 -15.49 -6.08 -7.76
N GLY A 122 -15.66 -4.93 -8.44
CA GLY A 122 -16.95 -4.50 -9.01
C GLY A 122 -17.06 -4.52 -10.54
N GLY A 123 -15.95 -4.54 -11.28
CA GLY A 123 -15.90 -4.19 -12.71
C GLY A 123 -16.43 -5.23 -13.70
N PHE A 124 -16.94 -6.37 -13.24
CA PHE A 124 -17.55 -7.42 -14.09
C PHE A 124 -19.07 -7.49 -13.98
N LEU A 125 -19.70 -6.62 -13.20
CA LEU A 125 -21.14 -6.67 -12.93
C LEU A 125 -21.80 -5.33 -13.26
N ASP A 126 -22.77 -5.36 -14.18
CA ASP A 126 -23.61 -4.19 -14.47
C ASP A 126 -24.62 -3.91 -13.35
N ARG A 127 -24.91 -4.91 -12.50
CA ARG A 127 -25.85 -4.79 -11.38
C ARG A 127 -25.28 -5.40 -10.10
N LEU A 128 -24.64 -4.58 -9.26
CA LEU A 128 -24.13 -5.00 -7.95
C LEU A 128 -25.22 -5.33 -6.92
N SER A 129 -26.45 -4.83 -7.08
CA SER A 129 -27.53 -5.05 -6.09
C SER A 129 -27.93 -6.51 -5.91
N ARG A 130 -27.67 -7.37 -6.91
CA ARG A 130 -27.94 -8.83 -6.85
C ARG A 130 -26.76 -9.64 -6.29
N ALA A 131 -25.63 -9.01 -5.97
CA ALA A 131 -24.44 -9.66 -5.45
C ALA A 131 -24.03 -9.04 -4.10
N PRO A 132 -24.71 -9.38 -2.99
CA PRO A 132 -24.57 -8.67 -1.71
C PRO A 132 -23.15 -8.73 -1.14
N VAL A 133 -22.44 -9.86 -1.30
CA VAL A 133 -21.05 -10.01 -0.84
C VAL A 133 -20.11 -9.08 -1.62
N ARG A 134 -20.22 -9.06 -2.95
CA ARG A 134 -19.41 -8.17 -3.80
C ARG A 134 -19.76 -6.71 -3.58
N LYS A 135 -21.04 -6.39 -3.37
CA LYS A 135 -21.48 -5.05 -2.99
C LYS A 135 -20.81 -4.59 -1.70
N LYS A 136 -20.82 -5.41 -0.65
CA LYS A 136 -20.10 -5.10 0.60
C LYS A 136 -18.61 -4.88 0.37
N ALA A 137 -17.94 -5.79 -0.35
CA ALA A 137 -16.52 -5.63 -0.65
C ALA A 137 -16.24 -4.34 -1.44
N TYR A 138 -17.06 -4.02 -2.43
CA TYR A 138 -16.97 -2.80 -3.22
C TYR A 138 -17.20 -1.54 -2.36
N ASP A 139 -18.17 -1.58 -1.43
CA ASP A 139 -18.48 -0.48 -0.52
C ASP A 139 -17.32 -0.26 0.48
N CYS A 140 -16.71 -1.33 1.00
CA CYS A 140 -15.51 -1.27 1.85
C CYS A 140 -14.30 -0.67 1.11
N VAL A 141 -13.99 -1.19 -0.08
CA VAL A 141 -12.91 -0.65 -0.92
C VAL A 141 -13.18 0.80 -1.28
N SER A 142 -14.43 1.16 -1.59
CA SER A 142 -14.83 2.53 -1.88
C SER A 142 -14.68 3.46 -0.67
N CYS A 143 -14.96 2.98 0.55
CA CYS A 143 -14.75 3.72 1.77
C CYS A 143 -13.27 4.08 1.96
N LEU A 144 -12.37 3.10 1.80
CA LEU A 144 -10.93 3.33 1.84
C LEU A 144 -10.45 4.22 0.68
N ASN A 145 -11.02 4.03 -0.52
CA ASN A 145 -10.64 4.75 -1.73
C ASN A 145 -10.87 6.27 -1.63
N ARG A 146 -11.94 6.72 -0.94
CA ARG A 146 -12.20 8.15 -0.70
C ARG A 146 -11.02 8.87 -0.03
N HIS A 147 -10.25 8.15 0.78
CA HIS A 147 -9.09 8.68 1.49
C HIS A 147 -7.77 8.14 0.93
N HIS A 148 -7.78 7.53 -0.26
CA HIS A 148 -6.61 6.89 -0.86
C HIS A 148 -5.36 7.79 -0.94
N PRO A 149 -5.45 9.09 -1.29
CA PRO A 149 -4.29 9.98 -1.23
C PRO A 149 -3.70 10.11 0.19
N LYS A 150 -4.55 10.15 1.21
CA LYS A 150 -4.09 10.23 2.61
C LYS A 150 -3.35 8.96 3.00
N TRP A 151 -3.92 7.78 2.71
CA TRP A 151 -3.25 6.50 2.93
C TRP A 151 -1.91 6.41 2.20
N ALA A 152 -1.82 6.95 0.98
CA ALA A 152 -0.59 7.00 0.20
C ALA A 152 0.53 7.76 0.93
N TRP A 153 0.24 8.97 1.42
CA TRP A 153 1.23 9.79 2.13
C TRP A 153 1.59 9.25 3.50
N PHE A 154 0.60 8.87 4.32
CA PHE A 154 0.87 8.31 5.65
C PHE A 154 1.68 7.01 5.55
N SER A 155 1.33 6.11 4.63
CA SER A 155 2.10 4.88 4.44
C SER A 155 3.51 5.13 3.88
N LEU A 156 3.71 6.16 3.06
CA LEU A 156 5.03 6.49 2.50
C LEU A 156 5.98 7.00 3.58
N VAL A 157 5.52 7.91 4.43
CA VAL A 157 6.33 8.41 5.55
C VAL A 157 6.58 7.31 6.57
N TRP A 158 5.54 6.56 6.93
CA TRP A 158 5.63 5.54 7.97
C TRP A 158 6.49 4.34 7.57
N VAL A 159 6.47 3.91 6.31
CA VAL A 159 7.35 2.80 5.87
C VAL A 159 8.81 3.22 5.96
N GLY A 160 9.15 4.47 5.59
CA GLY A 160 10.51 4.99 5.72
C GLY A 160 10.94 5.06 7.20
N PHE A 161 10.04 5.49 8.08
CA PHE A 161 10.26 5.45 9.52
C PHE A 161 10.45 4.03 10.05
N THR A 162 9.62 3.08 9.62
CA THR A 162 9.69 1.66 10.02
C THR A 162 11.04 1.05 9.61
N ASP A 163 11.46 1.26 8.36
CA ASP A 163 12.76 0.80 7.86
C ASP A 163 13.92 1.38 8.68
N ALA A 164 13.88 2.69 8.98
CA ALA A 164 14.89 3.33 9.80
C ALA A 164 14.89 2.80 11.24
N TYR A 165 13.74 2.67 11.88
CA TYR A 165 13.58 2.18 13.25
C TYR A 165 14.11 0.76 13.39
N ILE A 166 13.63 -0.16 12.56
CA ILE A 166 14.03 -1.57 12.60
C ILE A 166 15.52 -1.72 12.30
N ARG A 167 16.06 -0.93 11.36
CA ARG A 167 17.50 -0.91 11.09
C ARG A 167 18.30 -0.45 12.31
N LEU A 168 17.89 0.64 12.96
CA LEU A 168 18.58 1.16 14.13
C LEU A 168 18.55 0.16 15.30
N CYS A 169 17.41 -0.50 15.52
CA CYS A 169 17.30 -1.58 16.49
C CYS A 169 18.19 -2.78 16.13
N SER A 170 18.20 -3.21 14.87
CA SER A 170 19.04 -4.32 14.40
C SER A 170 20.54 -4.01 14.48
N THR A 171 20.94 -2.74 14.36
CA THR A 171 22.34 -2.32 14.52
C THR A 171 22.72 -2.03 15.98
N GLY A 172 21.77 -2.15 16.92
CA GLY A 172 21.99 -1.89 18.35
C GLY A 172 22.15 -0.42 18.72
N VAL A 173 21.87 0.51 17.80
CA VAL A 173 21.94 1.96 18.07
C VAL A 173 20.81 2.40 19.00
N ILE A 174 19.63 1.79 18.84
CA ILE A 174 18.45 2.03 19.68
C ILE A 174 17.98 0.70 20.26
N THR A 175 17.64 0.69 21.54
CA THR A 175 17.02 -0.47 22.19
C THR A 175 15.52 -0.48 21.92
N ASP A 176 14.98 -1.61 21.45
CA ASP A 176 13.54 -1.79 21.35
C ASP A 176 12.94 -2.01 22.75
N TRP A 177 12.08 -1.11 23.17
CA TRP A 177 11.48 -1.17 24.51
C TRP A 177 10.26 -2.09 24.52
N ARG A 178 10.27 -3.04 25.45
CA ARG A 178 9.14 -3.93 25.71
C ARG A 178 8.14 -3.24 26.65
N ILE A 179 6.88 -3.26 26.26
CA ILE A 179 5.74 -2.74 27.01
C ILE A 179 5.09 -3.88 27.78
N LEU A 180 4.96 -5.04 27.12
CA LEU A 180 4.42 -6.29 27.67
C LEU A 180 5.40 -7.44 27.36
#